data_AF-A0A329MAS4-F1
#
_entry.id   AF-A0A329MAS4-F1
#
_cell.length_a   1.000
_cell.length_b   1.000
_cell.length_c   1.000
_cell.angle_alpha   90.00
_cell.angle_beta   90.00
_cell.angle_gamma   90.00
#
_symmetry.space_group_name_H-M   'P 1'
#
loop_
_entity.id
_entity.type
_entity.pdbx_description
1 polymer ?
#
loop_
_entity_poly.entity_id
_entity_poly.type
_entity_poly.pdbx_seq_one_letter_code
_entity_poly.pdbx_strand_id
1 'polypeptide(L)'
;MLDCSSRQLLRLFKSQADTTPIDYLIRVRMNKAMELLLDSDTGLKEIAESVGYADSYYFSRLFKKVVGISPIRFKDEAYRTKALRNNPSLLSRYPIVADRLRSYIDNDHENDYQYNGEGEFSMHRRSISMVAATLLFCFALLLSACSGGTSQTSQGGTASPSENKTAAPTAAASAAPEAPRVVKHAMGEVTLTGTPKRVVILTNEGTEALLAVGIKPVGAVKSWIGDPWYNHIKDDMKDVTVVGDEMQPNLELIASLKPDLIIGNKVRQEKVYEQLKGIAPTVFSEDLGGDWKTNFKLYMEATNKKEEGDKAMAAFDKRVAEVKAKLGSKAANQISVARFSATQVRIYQKQTFSGVLLNQLGFARPDSQNKDGNIEVMTKERIPELDGDVLFYFVTEAAGKTDASKVVQEWMNDPLFKNLRAVQNGKVKQVDEAIWNSAGGYEAANLLLDELVTYFDIK
;
A
#
# COMPACT_ATOMS: atom_id res chain seq x y z
N MET A 1 0.90 16.70 -18.59
CA MET A 1 -0.52 16.89 -18.99
C MET A 1 -0.72 16.13 -20.29
N LEU A 2 -1.87 15.47 -20.48
CA LEU A 2 -2.17 14.73 -21.70
C LEU A 2 -2.27 15.70 -22.89
N ASP A 3 -1.60 15.40 -24.00
CA ASP A 3 -1.65 16.18 -25.27
C ASP A 3 -2.99 16.01 -26.02
N CYS A 4 -4.11 16.20 -25.33
CA CYS A 4 -5.44 16.08 -25.93
C CYS A 4 -6.38 17.19 -25.43
N SER A 5 -7.26 17.65 -26.32
CA SER A 5 -8.30 18.61 -25.95
C SER A 5 -9.33 17.99 -25.00
N SER A 6 -9.96 18.80 -24.15
CA SER A 6 -10.97 18.34 -23.19
C SER A 6 -12.12 17.57 -23.84
N ARG A 7 -12.50 17.94 -25.08
CA ARG A 7 -13.55 17.24 -25.84
C ARG A 7 -13.08 15.86 -26.35
N GLN A 8 -11.81 15.74 -26.75
CA GLN A 8 -11.22 14.45 -27.11
C GLN A 8 -11.09 13.54 -25.88
N LEU A 9 -10.67 14.09 -24.74
CA LEU A 9 -10.61 13.36 -23.48
C LEU A 9 -11.98 12.81 -23.06
N LEU A 10 -13.03 13.64 -23.10
CA LEU A 10 -14.41 13.21 -22.79
C LEU A 10 -14.90 12.09 -23.70
N ARG A 11 -14.59 12.18 -25.01
CA ARG A 11 -14.99 11.16 -26.00
C ARG A 11 -14.23 9.85 -25.80
N LEU A 12 -12.92 9.92 -25.63
CA LEU A 12 -12.06 8.76 -25.39
C LEU A 12 -12.44 8.06 -24.08
N PHE A 13 -12.64 8.84 -23.01
CA PHE A 13 -13.05 8.30 -21.72
C PHE A 13 -14.42 7.63 -21.79
N LYS A 14 -15.40 8.27 -22.45
CA LYS A 14 -16.73 7.66 -22.64
C LYS A 14 -16.67 6.38 -23.48
N SER A 15 -15.79 6.30 -24.49
CA SER A 15 -15.62 5.08 -25.30
C SER A 15 -14.97 3.92 -24.54
N GLN A 16 -14.21 4.20 -23.48
CA GLN A 16 -13.49 3.19 -22.71
C GLN A 16 -14.21 2.79 -21.42
N ALA A 17 -14.92 3.73 -20.79
CA ALA A 17 -15.52 3.56 -19.46
C ALA A 17 -17.06 3.66 -19.46
N ASP A 18 -17.69 3.85 -20.62
CA ASP A 18 -19.15 4.05 -20.80
C ASP A 18 -19.78 5.15 -19.91
N THR A 19 -18.94 6.05 -19.38
CA THR A 19 -19.37 7.13 -18.48
C THR A 19 -18.53 8.37 -18.69
N THR A 20 -18.91 9.49 -18.07
CA THR A 20 -18.09 10.71 -18.10
C THR A 20 -16.99 10.64 -17.02
N PRO A 21 -15.83 11.30 -17.22
CA PRO A 21 -14.79 11.37 -16.19
C PRO A 21 -15.30 11.91 -14.84
N ILE A 22 -16.27 12.84 -14.88
CA ILE A 22 -16.88 13.42 -13.67
C ILE A 22 -17.75 12.38 -12.98
N ASP A 23 -18.60 11.67 -13.70
CA ASP A 23 -19.45 10.61 -13.12
C ASP A 23 -18.62 9.45 -12.58
N TYR A 24 -17.54 9.09 -13.27
CA TYR A 24 -16.57 8.11 -12.78
C TYR A 24 -15.92 8.56 -11.48
N LEU A 25 -15.43 9.79 -11.41
CA LEU A 25 -14.84 10.36 -10.20
C LEU A 25 -15.85 10.41 -9.06
N ILE A 26 -17.11 10.78 -9.34
CA ILE A 26 -18.19 10.77 -8.35
C ILE A 26 -18.37 9.36 -7.81
N ARG A 27 -18.45 8.32 -8.66
CA ARG A 27 -18.59 6.92 -8.21
C ARG A 27 -17.41 6.48 -7.34
N VAL A 28 -16.18 6.81 -7.72
CA VAL A 28 -14.98 6.50 -6.93
C VAL A 28 -15.05 7.16 -5.55
N ARG A 29 -15.42 8.45 -5.49
CA ARG A 29 -15.58 9.18 -4.23
C ARG A 29 -16.71 8.62 -3.37
N MET A 30 -17.84 8.23 -3.96
CA MET A 30 -18.97 7.63 -3.22
C MET A 30 -18.63 6.24 -2.68
N ASN A 31 -17.90 5.42 -3.44
CA ASN A 31 -17.41 4.13 -2.95
C ASN A 31 -16.47 4.32 -1.76
N LYS A 32 -15.56 5.29 -1.85
CA LYS A 32 -14.68 5.60 -0.72
C LYS A 32 -15.45 6.11 0.50
N ALA A 33 -16.49 6.91 0.29
CA ALA A 33 -17.33 7.40 1.37
C ALA A 33 -18.13 6.27 2.04
N MET A 34 -18.61 5.28 1.28
CA MET A 34 -19.27 4.09 1.83
C MET A 34 -18.32 3.30 2.73
N GLU A 35 -17.07 3.08 2.31
CA GLU A 35 -16.05 2.43 3.15
C GLU A 35 -15.85 3.19 4.48
N LEU A 36 -15.68 4.51 4.40
CA LEU A 36 -15.44 5.34 5.59
C LEU A 36 -16.64 5.38 6.55
N LEU A 37 -17.87 5.34 6.03
CA LEU A 37 -19.09 5.27 6.85
C LEU A 37 -19.21 3.96 7.64
N LEU A 38 -18.62 2.87 7.14
CA LEU A 38 -18.69 1.54 7.75
C LEU A 38 -17.52 1.24 8.69
N ASP A 39 -16.33 1.75 8.37
CA ASP A 39 -15.09 1.45 9.08
C ASP A 39 -14.75 2.49 10.16
N SER A 40 -15.39 3.66 10.17
CA SER A 40 -15.05 4.74 11.09
C SER A 40 -16.24 5.34 11.84
N ASP A 41 -15.99 5.73 13.09
CA ASP A 41 -16.91 6.51 13.92
C ASP A 41 -16.82 8.02 13.63
N THR A 42 -16.18 8.42 12.51
CA THR A 42 -15.98 9.82 12.13
C THR A 42 -17.28 10.50 11.73
N GLY A 43 -17.31 11.83 11.88
CA GLY A 43 -18.47 12.64 11.56
C GLY A 43 -18.70 12.76 10.05
N LEU A 44 -19.96 12.91 9.63
CA LEU A 44 -20.35 13.03 8.22
C LEU A 44 -19.61 14.14 7.47
N LYS A 45 -19.27 15.23 8.18
CA LYS A 45 -18.51 16.36 7.63
C LYS A 45 -17.07 15.99 7.30
N GLU A 46 -16.39 15.27 8.19
CA GLU A 46 -15.01 14.82 7.99
C GLU A 46 -14.93 13.80 6.85
N ILE A 47 -15.95 12.92 6.75
CA ILE A 47 -16.07 11.98 5.64
C ILE A 47 -16.21 12.73 4.32
N ALA A 48 -17.11 13.73 4.24
CA ALA A 48 -17.28 14.54 3.05
C ALA A 48 -15.97 15.25 2.64
N GLU A 49 -15.25 15.84 3.59
CA GLU A 49 -13.96 16.50 3.35
C GLU A 49 -12.90 15.50 2.84
N SER A 50 -12.84 14.31 3.44
CA SER A 50 -11.87 13.26 3.07
C SER A 50 -12.07 12.71 1.65
N VAL A 51 -13.30 12.72 1.14
CA VAL A 51 -13.62 12.32 -0.25
C VAL A 51 -13.66 13.51 -1.21
N GLY A 52 -13.23 14.70 -0.76
CA GLY A 52 -13.02 15.88 -1.59
C GLY A 52 -14.28 16.71 -1.84
N TYR A 53 -15.23 16.72 -0.90
CA TYR A 53 -16.38 17.62 -0.88
C TYR A 53 -16.30 18.55 0.32
N ALA A 54 -16.17 19.86 0.07
CA ALA A 54 -16.16 20.86 1.13
C ALA A 54 -17.53 21.04 1.81
N ASP A 55 -18.61 20.72 1.10
CA ASP A 55 -19.99 20.83 1.59
C ASP A 55 -20.58 19.44 1.89
N SER A 56 -20.75 19.15 3.18
CA SER A 56 -21.35 17.92 3.70
C SER A 56 -22.80 17.70 3.26
N TYR A 57 -23.54 18.77 2.99
CA TYR A 57 -24.93 18.70 2.56
C TYR A 57 -25.04 18.38 1.06
N TYR A 58 -24.20 19.01 0.23
CA TYR A 58 -24.05 18.63 -1.17
C TYR A 58 -23.60 17.17 -1.32
N PHE A 59 -22.61 16.76 -0.54
CA PHE A 59 -22.16 15.37 -0.46
C PHE A 59 -23.32 14.42 -0.13
N SER A 60 -24.13 14.72 0.88
CA SER A 60 -25.24 13.86 1.30
C SER A 60 -26.30 13.68 0.22
N ARG A 61 -26.65 14.76 -0.50
CA ARG A 61 -27.58 14.69 -1.64
C ARG A 61 -27.01 13.85 -2.78
N LEU A 62 -25.73 14.04 -3.11
CA LEU A 62 -25.06 13.30 -4.17
C LEU A 62 -24.91 11.82 -3.81
N PHE A 63 -24.59 11.51 -2.56
CA PHE A 63 -24.55 10.16 -2.02
C PHE A 63 -25.91 9.47 -2.14
N LYS A 64 -27.00 10.13 -1.70
CA LYS A 64 -28.37 9.58 -1.87
C LYS A 64 -28.71 9.35 -3.33
N LYS A 65 -28.27 10.23 -4.24
CA LYS A 65 -28.49 10.07 -5.69
C LYS A 65 -27.75 8.85 -6.27
N VAL A 66 -26.55 8.55 -5.79
CA VAL A 66 -25.71 7.46 -6.32
C VAL A 66 -26.00 6.12 -5.64
N VAL A 67 -26.20 6.13 -4.32
CA VAL A 67 -26.35 4.94 -3.46
C VAL A 67 -27.82 4.59 -3.23
N GLY A 68 -28.75 5.54 -3.42
CA GLY A 68 -30.19 5.38 -3.25
C GLY A 68 -30.71 5.74 -1.85
N ILE A 69 -29.83 5.78 -0.83
CA ILE A 69 -30.16 6.13 0.56
C ILE A 69 -29.18 7.17 1.12
N SER A 70 -29.56 7.88 2.18
CA SER A 70 -28.70 8.89 2.80
C SER A 70 -27.48 8.23 3.48
N PRO A 71 -26.35 8.95 3.62
CA PRO A 71 -25.16 8.44 4.32
C PRO A 71 -25.43 7.90 5.73
N ILE A 72 -26.27 8.60 6.49
CA ILE A 72 -26.62 8.21 7.86
C ILE A 72 -27.47 6.94 7.85
N ARG A 73 -28.49 6.87 6.98
CA ARG A 73 -29.32 5.67 6.85
C ARG A 73 -28.52 4.46 6.38
N PHE A 74 -27.57 4.67 5.47
CA PHE A 74 -26.63 3.65 5.03
C PHE A 74 -25.79 3.12 6.19
N LYS A 75 -25.28 4.03 7.04
CA LYS A 75 -24.57 3.69 8.28
C LYS A 75 -25.49 2.89 9.21
N ASP A 76 -26.68 3.40 9.54
CA ASP A 76 -27.62 2.75 10.46
C ASP A 76 -28.09 1.36 10.01
N GLU A 77 -28.34 1.18 8.71
CA GLU A 77 -28.74 -0.11 8.13
C GLU A 77 -27.60 -1.14 8.22
N ALA A 78 -26.35 -0.70 8.04
CA ALA A 78 -25.19 -1.53 8.25
C ALA A 78 -24.98 -1.89 9.73
N TYR A 79 -25.18 -0.94 10.67
CA TYR A 79 -25.12 -1.23 12.11
C TYR A 79 -26.24 -2.17 12.56
N ARG A 80 -27.48 -1.99 12.07
CA ARG A 80 -28.60 -2.90 12.35
C ARG A 80 -28.32 -4.31 11.82
N THR A 81 -27.77 -4.43 10.62
CA THR A 81 -27.39 -5.73 10.04
C THR A 81 -26.28 -6.41 10.85
N LYS A 82 -25.33 -5.64 11.39
CA LYS A 82 -24.27 -6.13 12.28
C LYS A 82 -24.80 -6.52 13.67
N ALA A 83 -25.74 -5.77 14.23
CA ALA A 83 -26.39 -6.05 15.51
C ALA A 83 -27.32 -7.28 15.46
N LEU A 84 -28.04 -7.48 14.35
CA LEU A 84 -28.88 -8.67 14.11
C LEU A 84 -28.06 -9.96 14.04
N ARG A 85 -26.79 -9.91 13.61
CA ARG A 85 -25.89 -11.07 13.57
C ARG A 85 -25.35 -11.49 14.95
N ASN A 86 -25.36 -10.58 15.93
CA ASN A 86 -24.75 -10.79 17.24
C ASN A 86 -25.76 -10.95 18.39
N ASN A 87 -27.06 -11.09 18.09
CA ASN A 87 -28.09 -11.29 19.11
C ASN A 87 -28.80 -12.65 18.94
N PRO A 88 -28.51 -13.65 19.79
CA PRO A 88 -29.13 -14.98 19.70
C PRO A 88 -30.64 -15.00 20.02
N SER A 89 -31.22 -13.90 20.52
CA SER A 89 -32.63 -13.83 20.91
C SER A 89 -33.62 -13.57 19.76
N LEU A 90 -33.14 -13.24 18.55
CA LEU A 90 -34.01 -12.90 17.41
C LEU A 90 -34.34 -14.07 16.47
N LEU A 91 -33.94 -15.30 16.83
CA LEU A 91 -34.35 -16.53 16.13
C LEU A 91 -35.73 -17.05 16.58
N SER A 92 -36.69 -16.18 16.88
CA SER A 92 -38.10 -16.56 16.93
C SER A 92 -38.78 -16.06 15.66
N ARG A 93 -38.93 -16.95 14.67
CA ARG A 93 -39.62 -16.63 13.41
C ARG A 93 -41.14 -16.56 13.51
N TYR A 94 -41.73 -16.77 14.68
CA TYR A 94 -43.18 -16.64 14.89
C TYR A 94 -43.49 -16.22 16.34
N PRO A 95 -43.90 -14.96 16.61
CA PRO A 95 -44.47 -14.62 17.91
C PRO A 95 -45.85 -15.32 18.06
N ILE A 96 -46.08 -15.93 19.22
CA ILE A 96 -47.35 -16.59 19.60
C ILE A 96 -48.49 -15.56 19.84
N VAL A 97 -48.16 -14.26 19.86
CA VAL A 97 -49.14 -13.17 20.04
C VAL A 97 -49.02 -12.20 18.87
N ALA A 98 -50.16 -11.83 18.27
CA ALA A 98 -50.23 -10.85 17.19
C ALA A 98 -49.69 -9.50 17.68
N ASP A 99 -48.61 -9.04 17.05
CA ASP A 99 -48.01 -7.76 17.39
C ASP A 99 -48.95 -6.64 16.91
N ARG A 100 -49.57 -5.94 17.86
CA ARG A 100 -50.29 -4.71 17.54
C ARG A 100 -49.26 -3.68 17.12
N LEU A 101 -49.26 -3.34 15.83
CA LEU A 101 -48.61 -2.16 15.26
C LEU A 101 -48.79 -0.94 16.18
N ARG A 102 -47.78 -0.67 17.01
CA ARG A 102 -47.53 0.68 17.52
C ARG A 102 -46.48 1.29 16.62
N SER A 103 -47.01 2.02 15.63
CA SER A 103 -46.31 3.16 15.03
C SER A 103 -45.78 4.03 16.16
N TYR A 104 -44.47 3.96 16.41
CA TYR A 104 -43.75 5.08 16.99
C TYR A 104 -43.00 5.71 15.83
N ILE A 105 -43.45 6.92 15.50
CA ILE A 105 -42.75 7.86 14.63
C ILE A 105 -41.43 8.15 15.31
N ASP A 106 -40.34 7.74 14.69
CA ASP A 106 -39.01 8.29 14.92
C ASP A 106 -38.50 8.74 13.55
N ASN A 107 -39.14 9.80 13.05
CA ASN A 107 -38.79 10.48 11.82
C ASN A 107 -38.49 11.93 12.16
N ASP A 108 -37.44 12.15 12.96
CA ASP A 108 -36.74 13.42 12.96
C ASP A 108 -35.59 13.33 11.96
N HIS A 109 -35.62 14.22 10.96
CA HIS A 109 -34.57 14.57 9.98
C HIS A 109 -34.83 14.26 8.50
N GLU A 110 -36.04 13.86 8.08
CA GLU A 110 -36.45 13.98 6.67
C GLU A 110 -36.94 15.42 6.38
N ASN A 111 -36.03 16.28 5.94
CA ASN A 111 -36.36 17.56 5.31
C ASN A 111 -36.97 17.32 3.91
N ASP A 112 -38.26 16.98 3.87
CA ASP A 112 -39.09 17.16 2.69
C ASP A 112 -39.54 18.63 2.62
N TYR A 113 -38.84 19.45 1.84
CA TYR A 113 -39.36 20.75 1.42
C TYR A 113 -39.95 20.62 0.02
N GLN A 114 -41.26 20.34 -0.03
CA GLN A 114 -42.09 20.85 -1.10
C GLN A 114 -42.08 22.38 -1.02
N TYR A 115 -41.62 23.00 -2.11
CA TYR A 115 -41.72 24.44 -2.33
C TYR A 115 -43.20 24.84 -2.37
N ASN A 116 -43.65 25.65 -1.41
CA ASN A 116 -44.82 26.52 -1.55
C ASN A 116 -44.75 27.59 -0.45
N GLY A 117 -44.64 28.85 -0.85
CA GLY A 117 -44.82 29.99 0.05
C GLY A 117 -43.73 31.05 -0.08
N GLU A 118 -43.97 32.04 -0.93
CA GLU A 118 -43.29 33.33 -0.88
C GLU A 118 -43.56 34.01 0.49
N GLY A 119 -42.52 34.59 1.07
CA GLY A 119 -42.62 35.38 2.30
C GLY A 119 -41.28 36.02 2.64
N GLU A 120 -41.15 37.31 2.33
CA GLU A 120 -40.01 38.14 2.73
C GLU A 120 -40.00 38.36 4.25
N PHE A 121 -38.85 38.12 4.89
CA PHE A 121 -38.57 38.66 6.22
C PHE A 121 -37.23 39.41 6.22
N SER A 122 -37.30 40.66 6.64
CA SER A 122 -36.22 41.65 6.63
C SER A 122 -35.25 41.46 7.81
N MET A 123 -33.96 41.63 7.54
CA MET A 123 -32.90 41.69 8.54
C MET A 123 -32.94 43.01 9.33
N HIS A 124 -32.75 42.94 10.66
CA HIS A 124 -32.33 44.07 11.47
C HIS A 124 -30.99 43.81 12.16
N ARG A 125 -30.22 44.90 12.23
CA ARG A 125 -28.78 45.03 12.49
C ARG A 125 -28.53 45.49 13.92
N ARG A 126 -27.46 44.98 14.57
CA ARG A 126 -26.59 45.55 15.65
C ARG A 126 -26.00 44.40 16.49
N SER A 127 -24.80 44.43 17.08
CA SER A 127 -23.76 45.47 17.21
C SER A 127 -22.41 44.81 17.54
N ILE A 128 -21.35 45.45 17.05
CA ILE A 128 -19.92 45.23 17.34
C ILE A 128 -19.61 45.65 18.77
N SER A 129 -18.88 44.83 19.54
CA SER A 129 -17.88 45.22 20.57
C SER A 129 -17.39 43.99 21.34
N MET A 130 -16.24 43.42 20.95
CA MET A 130 -15.43 42.55 21.84
C MET A 130 -13.98 42.33 21.36
N VAL A 131 -13.63 42.76 20.14
CA VAL A 131 -12.28 42.58 19.56
C VAL A 131 -11.24 43.61 20.06
N ALA A 132 -11.68 44.71 20.68
CA ALA A 132 -10.78 45.77 21.13
C ALA A 132 -10.12 45.51 22.51
N ALA A 133 -10.63 44.55 23.29
CA ALA A 133 -10.15 44.31 24.66
C ALA A 133 -8.95 43.34 24.74
N THR A 134 -8.79 42.44 23.77
CA THR A 134 -7.72 41.43 23.76
C THR A 134 -6.40 41.93 23.17
N LEU A 135 -6.44 42.94 22.29
CA LEU A 135 -5.25 43.52 21.67
C LEU A 135 -4.46 44.46 22.60
N LEU A 136 -5.08 44.98 23.66
CA LEU A 136 -4.41 45.86 24.62
C LEU A 136 -3.60 45.10 25.70
N PHE A 137 -3.82 43.81 25.87
CA PHE A 137 -3.15 43.00 26.91
C PHE A 137 -1.83 42.38 26.42
N CYS A 138 -1.65 42.18 25.12
CA CYS A 138 -0.44 41.58 24.55
C CYS A 138 0.72 42.58 24.33
N PHE A 139 0.47 43.89 24.36
CA PHE A 139 1.50 44.90 24.09
C PHE A 139 2.33 45.30 25.34
N ALA A 140 1.93 44.87 26.54
CA ALA A 140 2.59 45.21 27.79
C ALA A 140 3.71 44.24 28.23
N LEU A 141 3.92 43.13 27.50
CA LEU A 141 4.85 42.05 27.89
C LEU A 141 6.18 42.00 27.13
N LEU A 142 6.49 42.97 26.25
CA LEU A 142 7.69 42.94 25.38
C LEU A 142 8.73 44.03 25.65
N LEU A 143 8.67 44.73 26.78
CA LEU A 143 9.63 45.80 27.14
C LEU A 143 10.24 45.59 28.53
N SER A 144 11.05 44.54 28.69
CA SER A 144 12.07 44.46 29.75
C SER A 144 13.03 43.31 29.49
N ALA A 145 14.19 43.61 28.89
CA ALA A 145 15.51 43.06 29.24
C ALA A 145 16.51 43.20 28.06
N CYS A 146 17.25 44.32 28.07
CA CYS A 146 18.56 44.42 27.42
C CYS A 146 19.58 44.84 28.50
N SER A 147 20.62 44.03 28.70
CA SER A 147 21.97 44.44 29.16
C SER A 147 22.83 43.17 29.19
N GLY A 148 24.05 43.04 28.66
CA GLY A 148 25.05 43.98 28.17
C GLY A 148 26.43 43.37 28.52
N GLY A 149 27.42 43.40 27.60
CA GLY A 149 28.79 42.97 27.94
C GLY A 149 29.69 42.59 26.76
N THR A 150 30.43 43.57 26.27
CA THR A 150 31.50 43.50 25.24
C THR A 150 32.86 43.21 25.89
N SER A 151 33.77 42.51 25.20
CA SER A 151 35.21 42.87 25.10
C SER A 151 36.00 42.00 24.12
N GLN A 152 37.02 42.62 23.54
CA GLN A 152 37.83 42.29 22.36
C GLN A 152 39.23 41.71 22.73
N THR A 153 39.84 41.01 21.75
CA THR A 153 41.27 40.90 21.31
C THR A 153 42.44 41.29 22.27
N SER A 154 43.65 40.68 22.26
CA SER A 154 44.59 40.50 21.12
C SER A 154 45.86 39.68 21.48
N GLN A 155 46.38 38.94 20.47
CA GLN A 155 47.78 38.73 20.01
C GLN A 155 49.03 38.89 20.90
N GLY A 156 50.00 37.97 20.71
CA GLY A 156 51.40 38.34 20.40
C GLY A 156 52.52 37.36 20.80
N GLY A 157 53.32 36.87 19.83
CA GLY A 157 54.75 36.53 20.00
C GLY A 157 55.26 35.11 19.63
N THR A 158 55.44 34.75 18.35
CA THR A 158 56.72 34.55 17.59
C THR A 158 57.88 33.73 18.19
N ALA A 159 58.25 32.61 17.54
CA ALA A 159 59.59 32.32 16.96
C ALA A 159 59.64 30.96 16.20
N SER A 160 60.20 30.95 14.98
CA SER A 160 60.54 29.80 14.10
C SER A 160 61.98 29.28 14.35
N PRO A 161 62.54 28.35 13.54
CA PRO A 161 62.20 26.93 13.41
C PRO A 161 63.43 26.02 13.71
N SER A 162 63.23 24.72 13.92
CA SER A 162 64.31 23.74 13.85
C SER A 162 63.93 22.60 12.91
N GLU A 163 64.79 22.39 11.92
CA GLU A 163 64.77 21.25 11.02
C GLU A 163 64.92 19.95 11.81
N ASN A 164 64.01 19.00 11.59
CA ASN A 164 64.36 17.60 11.79
C ASN A 164 63.60 16.72 10.80
N LYS A 165 64.34 16.17 9.83
CA LYS A 165 63.89 15.12 8.93
C LYS A 165 63.60 13.87 9.76
N THR A 166 62.34 13.44 9.81
CA THR A 166 61.99 12.08 10.20
C THR A 166 60.87 11.56 9.30
N ALA A 167 61.03 10.30 8.91
CA ALA A 167 60.36 9.60 7.84
C ALA A 167 58.82 9.57 7.94
N ALA A 168 58.18 9.68 6.78
CA ALA A 168 56.76 9.52 6.58
C ALA A 168 56.30 8.11 7.00
N PRO A 169 55.22 7.97 7.79
CA PRO A 169 54.48 6.72 7.83
C PRO A 169 53.73 6.58 6.51
N THR A 170 53.84 5.40 5.90
CA THR A 170 53.09 4.99 4.71
C THR A 170 51.60 5.16 5.00
N ALA A 171 51.00 6.21 4.45
CA ALA A 171 49.56 6.38 4.43
C ALA A 171 48.98 5.17 3.71
N ALA A 172 48.13 4.41 4.41
CA ALA A 172 47.22 3.47 3.78
C ALA A 172 46.52 4.23 2.65
N ALA A 173 46.56 3.66 1.44
CA ALA A 173 45.90 4.23 0.28
C ALA A 173 44.41 4.43 0.62
N SER A 174 44.04 5.67 0.92
CA SER A 174 42.66 6.10 0.94
C SER A 174 42.12 5.77 -0.44
N ALA A 175 41.15 4.86 -0.51
CA ALA A 175 40.34 4.71 -1.71
C ALA A 175 39.91 6.12 -2.16
N ALA A 176 40.12 6.42 -3.45
CA ALA A 176 39.67 7.68 -4.01
C ALA A 176 38.19 7.89 -3.65
N PRO A 177 37.75 9.10 -3.28
CA PRO A 177 36.34 9.34 -3.00
C PRO A 177 35.52 8.95 -4.24
N GLU A 178 34.67 7.93 -4.09
CA GLU A 178 33.78 7.48 -5.15
C GLU A 178 32.95 8.68 -5.65
N ALA A 179 32.93 8.86 -6.97
CA ALA A 179 32.23 9.98 -7.58
C ALA A 179 30.75 10.00 -7.16
N PRO A 180 30.17 11.19 -6.89
CA PRO A 180 28.74 11.31 -6.60
C PRO A 180 27.91 10.73 -7.74
N ARG A 181 26.91 9.90 -7.40
CA ARG A 181 25.92 9.35 -8.33
C ARG A 181 24.57 10.01 -8.08
N VAL A 182 23.89 10.42 -9.15
CA VAL A 182 22.52 10.94 -9.09
C VAL A 182 21.55 9.79 -9.37
N VAL A 183 20.71 9.47 -8.40
CA VAL A 183 19.70 8.41 -8.50
C VAL A 183 18.35 9.07 -8.71
N LYS A 184 17.69 8.71 -9.82
CA LYS A 184 16.32 9.15 -10.12
C LYS A 184 15.33 8.15 -9.53
N HIS A 185 14.30 8.66 -8.86
CA HIS A 185 13.33 7.83 -8.16
C HIS A 185 11.94 8.48 -8.14
N ALA A 186 10.95 7.79 -7.59
CA ALA A 186 9.53 8.18 -7.64
C ALA A 186 9.20 9.57 -7.03
N MET A 187 10.09 10.08 -6.19
CA MET A 187 9.91 11.35 -5.45
C MET A 187 10.91 12.44 -5.88
N GLY A 188 11.67 12.22 -6.97
CA GLY A 188 12.62 13.19 -7.52
C GLY A 188 14.00 12.59 -7.81
N GLU A 189 15.04 13.36 -7.53
CA GLU A 189 16.43 12.95 -7.71
C GLU A 189 17.20 13.16 -6.41
N VAL A 190 18.12 12.24 -6.09
CA VAL A 190 19.00 12.33 -4.93
C VAL A 190 20.44 12.03 -5.33
N THR A 191 21.38 12.85 -4.84
CA THR A 191 22.81 12.62 -5.06
C THR A 191 23.37 11.81 -3.89
N LEU A 192 23.89 10.63 -4.18
CA LEU A 192 24.52 9.73 -3.21
C LEU A 192 26.03 9.68 -3.47
N THR A 193 26.82 9.67 -2.40
CA THR A 193 28.28 9.52 -2.47
C THR A 193 28.70 8.24 -1.76
N GLY A 194 29.68 7.54 -2.30
CA GLY A 194 30.18 6.31 -1.68
C GLY A 194 29.17 5.15 -1.64
N THR A 195 29.55 4.06 -1.01
CA THR A 195 28.69 2.89 -0.79
C THR A 195 28.03 2.96 0.60
N PRO A 196 26.69 3.07 0.70
CA PRO A 196 25.98 3.12 1.98
C PRO A 196 26.31 1.91 2.86
N LYS A 197 26.46 2.13 4.16
CA LYS A 197 26.81 1.13 5.17
C LYS A 197 25.69 0.88 6.18
N ARG A 198 24.75 1.82 6.32
CA ARG A 198 23.64 1.79 7.28
C ARG A 198 22.33 2.02 6.56
N VAL A 199 21.90 0.99 5.82
CA VAL A 199 20.67 1.05 5.03
C VAL A 199 19.47 0.67 5.90
N VAL A 200 18.41 1.49 5.84
CA VAL A 200 17.08 1.13 6.33
C VAL A 200 16.17 0.86 5.14
N ILE A 201 15.39 -0.23 5.21
CA ILE A 201 14.50 -0.66 4.13
C ILE A 201 13.05 -0.75 4.61
N LEU A 202 12.14 -0.11 3.88
CA LEU A 202 10.74 0.06 4.27
C LEU A 202 9.77 -0.83 3.47
N THR A 203 10.28 -1.82 2.73
CA THR A 203 9.48 -2.81 2.00
C THR A 203 10.03 -4.22 2.17
N ASN A 204 9.13 -5.21 2.09
CA ASN A 204 9.53 -6.62 2.11
C ASN A 204 10.34 -7.02 0.87
N GLU A 205 9.89 -6.60 -0.32
CA GLU A 205 10.57 -6.92 -1.58
C GLU A 205 11.97 -6.30 -1.67
N GLY A 206 12.14 -5.08 -1.15
CA GLY A 206 13.45 -4.45 -1.10
C GLY A 206 14.36 -5.06 -0.03
N THR A 207 13.80 -5.66 1.03
CA THR A 207 14.61 -6.39 2.03
C THR A 207 15.32 -7.56 1.36
N GLU A 208 14.60 -8.35 0.56
CA GLU A 208 15.21 -9.43 -0.24
C GLU A 208 16.21 -8.91 -1.27
N ALA A 209 15.93 -7.77 -1.89
CA ALA A 209 16.85 -7.16 -2.85
C ALA A 209 18.22 -6.83 -2.23
N LEU A 210 18.22 -6.29 -1.01
CA LEU A 210 19.45 -6.01 -0.26
C LEU A 210 20.20 -7.30 0.10
N LEU A 211 19.49 -8.30 0.61
CA LEU A 211 20.07 -9.59 0.99
C LEU A 211 20.70 -10.32 -0.21
N ALA A 212 20.07 -10.25 -1.39
CA ALA A 212 20.56 -10.86 -2.62
C ALA A 212 21.96 -10.37 -3.05
N VAL A 213 22.38 -9.18 -2.61
CA VAL A 213 23.72 -8.61 -2.87
C VAL A 213 24.58 -8.49 -1.61
N GLY A 214 24.20 -9.21 -0.54
CA GLY A 214 24.95 -9.27 0.70
C GLY A 214 24.88 -8.01 1.56
N ILE A 215 23.89 -7.14 1.34
CA ILE A 215 23.63 -6.00 2.22
C ILE A 215 22.65 -6.43 3.31
N LYS A 216 23.12 -6.46 4.55
CA LYS A 216 22.28 -6.61 5.74
C LYS A 216 21.82 -5.23 6.22
N PRO A 217 20.50 -4.90 6.19
CA PRO A 217 20.01 -3.61 6.63
C PRO A 217 20.19 -3.45 8.15
N VAL A 218 20.38 -2.21 8.61
CA VAL A 218 20.41 -1.90 10.07
C VAL A 218 19.00 -1.83 10.65
N GLY A 219 18.01 -1.56 9.81
CA GLY A 219 16.60 -1.62 10.17
C GLY A 219 15.72 -1.97 8.98
N ALA A 220 14.67 -2.76 9.23
CA ALA A 220 13.71 -3.16 8.22
C ALA A 220 12.28 -3.21 8.80
N VAL A 221 11.28 -2.95 7.98
CA VAL A 221 9.87 -3.20 8.37
C VAL A 221 9.64 -4.70 8.52
N LYS A 222 8.82 -5.12 9.49
CA LYS A 222 8.51 -6.54 9.68
C LYS A 222 7.78 -7.14 8.47
N SER A 223 7.87 -8.46 8.36
CA SER A 223 7.16 -9.24 7.35
C SER A 223 5.65 -9.25 7.58
N TRP A 224 4.87 -9.29 6.49
CA TRP A 224 3.40 -9.22 6.56
C TRP A 224 2.78 -10.35 7.38
N ILE A 225 3.31 -11.58 7.23
CA ILE A 225 2.84 -12.79 7.92
C ILE A 225 3.95 -13.47 8.73
N GLY A 226 5.02 -12.75 9.08
CA GLY A 226 6.16 -13.26 9.85
C GLY A 226 6.20 -12.77 11.30
N ASP A 227 6.95 -13.49 12.15
CA ASP A 227 7.22 -13.10 13.54
C ASP A 227 8.74 -13.06 13.81
N PRO A 228 9.41 -11.91 13.60
CA PRO A 228 8.95 -10.77 12.78
C PRO A 228 9.25 -10.94 11.28
N TRP A 229 9.97 -11.99 10.89
CA TRP A 229 10.49 -12.21 9.53
C TRP A 229 9.82 -13.41 8.85
N TYR A 230 9.75 -13.40 7.52
CA TYR A 230 9.42 -14.60 6.76
C TYR A 230 10.47 -15.70 6.98
N ASN A 231 10.04 -16.95 6.89
CA ASN A 231 10.90 -18.11 7.15
C ASN A 231 12.17 -18.12 6.28
N HIS A 232 12.05 -17.73 5.00
CA HIS A 232 13.15 -17.79 4.03
C HIS A 232 14.22 -16.70 4.21
N ILE A 233 13.97 -15.65 4.99
CA ILE A 233 14.97 -14.59 5.28
C ILE A 233 15.34 -14.50 6.76
N LYS A 234 14.68 -15.27 7.64
CA LYS A 234 14.77 -15.12 9.09
C LYS A 234 16.21 -15.21 9.60
N ASP A 235 17.00 -16.12 9.04
CA ASP A 235 18.39 -16.33 9.47
C ASP A 235 19.30 -15.16 9.07
N ASP A 236 19.10 -14.57 7.89
CA ASP A 236 19.86 -13.41 7.42
C ASP A 236 19.49 -12.13 8.17
N MET A 237 18.26 -12.06 8.68
CA MET A 237 17.70 -10.91 9.38
C MET A 237 17.93 -10.93 10.91
N LYS A 238 18.77 -11.83 11.42
CA LYS A 238 19.20 -11.81 12.84
C LYS A 238 19.76 -10.44 13.21
N ASP A 239 19.44 -9.92 14.39
CA ASP A 239 19.91 -8.61 14.89
C ASP A 239 19.48 -7.37 14.09
N VAL A 240 18.67 -7.52 13.03
CA VAL A 240 18.10 -6.38 12.31
C VAL A 240 16.99 -5.75 13.18
N THR A 241 17.02 -4.43 13.32
CA THR A 241 16.00 -3.73 14.10
C THR A 241 14.69 -3.64 13.31
N VAL A 242 13.59 -4.10 13.89
CA VAL A 242 12.25 -3.95 13.30
C VAL A 242 11.80 -2.49 13.44
N VAL A 243 11.63 -1.78 12.32
CA VAL A 243 11.25 -0.36 12.29
C VAL A 243 9.75 -0.13 12.04
N GLY A 244 8.90 -1.00 12.56
CA GLY A 244 7.44 -0.97 12.34
C GLY A 244 7.01 -1.92 11.23
N ASP A 245 5.88 -1.64 10.59
CA ASP A 245 5.38 -2.40 9.43
C ASP A 245 5.39 -1.56 8.15
N GLU A 246 5.19 -2.22 7.02
CA GLU A 246 5.27 -1.60 5.69
C GLU A 246 4.25 -0.46 5.50
N MET A 247 3.11 -0.46 6.20
CA MET A 247 2.12 0.62 6.13
C MET A 247 2.44 1.76 7.09
N GLN A 248 3.05 1.44 8.24
CA GLN A 248 3.33 2.39 9.30
C GLN A 248 4.74 2.18 9.88
N PRO A 249 5.77 2.69 9.19
CA PRO A 249 7.12 2.68 9.73
C PRO A 249 7.24 3.61 10.95
N ASN A 250 8.09 3.25 11.90
CA ASN A 250 8.40 4.05 13.09
C ASN A 250 9.58 4.99 12.81
N LEU A 251 9.26 6.25 12.51
CA LEU A 251 10.24 7.28 12.12
C LEU A 251 11.26 7.60 13.23
N GLU A 252 10.85 7.56 14.50
CA GLU A 252 11.75 7.82 15.63
C GLU A 252 12.81 6.72 15.75
N LEU A 253 12.38 5.46 15.60
CA LEU A 253 13.29 4.33 15.60
C LEU A 253 14.23 4.39 14.40
N ILE A 254 13.72 4.72 13.21
CA ILE A 254 14.55 4.94 12.01
C ILE A 254 15.62 6.01 12.26
N ALA A 255 15.24 7.16 12.83
CA ALA A 255 16.18 8.23 13.16
C ALA A 255 17.24 7.79 14.16
N SER A 256 16.86 7.01 15.17
CA SER A 256 17.80 6.50 16.19
C SER A 256 18.88 5.57 15.60
N LEU A 257 18.57 4.88 14.50
CA LEU A 257 19.52 4.00 13.80
C LEU A 257 20.57 4.77 13.00
N LYS A 258 20.42 6.09 12.83
CA LYS A 258 21.33 6.94 12.05
C LYS A 258 21.67 6.32 10.68
N PRO A 259 20.68 6.08 9.81
CA PRO A 259 20.91 5.51 8.51
C PRO A 259 21.69 6.49 7.61
N ASP A 260 22.44 5.96 6.65
CA ASP A 260 23.05 6.73 5.56
C ASP A 260 22.29 6.60 4.24
N LEU A 261 21.30 5.70 4.19
CA LEU A 261 20.32 5.57 3.12
C LEU A 261 19.01 4.98 3.67
N ILE A 262 17.88 5.55 3.28
CA ILE A 262 16.55 4.96 3.48
C ILE A 262 15.98 4.59 2.11
N ILE A 263 15.50 3.36 1.98
CA ILE A 263 14.82 2.88 0.78
C ILE A 263 13.35 2.60 1.15
N GLY A 264 12.42 3.09 0.35
CA GLY A 264 10.99 2.83 0.53
C GLY A 264 10.22 2.80 -0.78
N ASN A 265 8.92 2.97 -0.69
CA ASN A 265 8.01 2.90 -1.83
C ASN A 265 6.90 3.96 -1.72
N LYS A 266 6.59 4.60 -2.84
CA LYS A 266 5.61 5.68 -2.91
C LYS A 266 4.20 5.22 -2.53
N VAL A 267 3.71 4.08 -3.04
CA VAL A 267 2.36 3.55 -2.72
C VAL A 267 2.14 3.36 -1.22
N ARG A 268 3.21 3.06 -0.48
CA ARG A 268 3.14 2.79 0.96
C ARG A 268 3.44 4.02 1.81
N GLN A 269 4.51 4.74 1.48
CA GLN A 269 5.12 5.71 2.39
C GLN A 269 5.21 7.14 1.84
N GLU A 270 4.52 7.48 0.73
CA GLU A 270 4.54 8.83 0.15
C GLU A 270 4.27 9.93 1.19
N LYS A 271 3.28 9.72 2.07
CA LYS A 271 2.90 10.70 3.09
C LYS A 271 4.00 11.04 4.09
N VAL A 272 4.94 10.13 4.32
CA VAL A 272 6.03 10.29 5.29
C VAL A 272 7.38 10.54 4.61
N TYR A 273 7.41 10.70 3.28
CA TYR A 273 8.64 10.89 2.51
C TYR A 273 9.48 12.08 2.99
N GLU A 274 8.87 13.26 3.17
CA GLU A 274 9.62 14.46 3.61
C GLU A 274 10.21 14.29 5.02
N GLN A 275 9.53 13.54 5.89
CA GLN A 275 10.04 13.24 7.23
C GLN A 275 11.23 12.27 7.16
N LEU A 276 11.16 11.24 6.31
CA LEU A 276 12.27 10.30 6.07
C LEU A 276 13.48 10.99 5.44
N LYS A 277 13.24 11.89 4.48
CA LYS A 277 14.27 12.71 3.86
C LYS A 277 14.98 13.63 4.85
N GLY A 278 14.28 14.09 5.89
CA GLY A 278 14.87 14.81 7.01
C GLY A 278 15.81 13.99 7.89
N ILE A 279 15.76 12.65 7.81
CA ILE A 279 16.60 11.73 8.57
C ILE A 279 17.86 11.36 7.76
N ALA A 280 17.70 10.93 6.51
CA ALA A 280 18.80 10.49 5.64
C ALA A 280 18.40 10.59 4.15
N PRO A 281 19.36 10.53 3.20
CA PRO A 281 19.04 10.37 1.79
C PRO A 281 18.01 9.24 1.58
N THR A 282 16.92 9.54 0.87
CA THR A 282 15.76 8.65 0.77
C THR A 282 15.41 8.39 -0.69
N VAL A 283 15.33 7.12 -1.09
CA VAL A 283 15.00 6.66 -2.45
C VAL A 283 13.73 5.83 -2.42
N PHE A 284 12.74 6.21 -3.24
CA PHE A 284 11.45 5.51 -3.33
C PHE A 284 11.23 4.89 -4.71
N SER A 285 10.84 3.62 -4.74
CA SER A 285 10.22 3.00 -5.91
C SER A 285 8.79 3.53 -6.13
N GLU A 286 8.30 3.43 -7.36
CA GLU A 286 6.99 3.97 -7.75
C GLU A 286 5.85 3.04 -7.34
N ASP A 287 5.94 1.74 -7.66
CA ASP A 287 4.89 0.74 -7.42
C ASP A 287 5.50 -0.57 -6.86
N LEU A 288 4.67 -1.56 -6.58
CA LEU A 288 5.00 -2.88 -6.03
C LEU A 288 4.53 -3.99 -6.99
N GLY A 289 4.64 -5.26 -6.56
CA GLY A 289 4.05 -6.38 -7.28
C GLY A 289 4.79 -6.68 -8.59
N GLY A 290 4.16 -6.42 -9.74
CA GLY A 290 4.74 -6.73 -11.06
C GLY A 290 6.07 -6.00 -11.35
N ASP A 291 6.31 -4.88 -10.67
CA ASP A 291 7.49 -4.03 -10.88
C ASP A 291 8.70 -4.41 -10.02
N TRP A 292 8.68 -5.55 -9.32
CA TRP A 292 9.76 -5.95 -8.40
C TRP A 292 11.16 -5.98 -9.05
N LYS A 293 11.29 -6.33 -10.34
CA LYS A 293 12.58 -6.27 -11.06
C LYS A 293 13.05 -4.83 -11.30
N THR A 294 12.13 -3.92 -11.59
CA THR A 294 12.41 -2.49 -11.75
C THR A 294 12.86 -1.89 -10.42
N ASN A 295 12.16 -2.24 -9.34
CA ASN A 295 12.49 -1.84 -7.97
C ASN A 295 13.86 -2.36 -7.56
N PHE A 296 14.14 -3.65 -7.80
CA PHE A 296 15.44 -4.26 -7.55
C PHE A 296 16.56 -3.45 -8.20
N LYS A 297 16.43 -3.11 -9.49
CA LYS A 297 17.44 -2.31 -10.20
C LYS A 297 17.65 -0.94 -9.57
N LEU A 298 16.58 -0.24 -9.20
CA LEU A 298 16.66 1.05 -8.50
C LEU A 298 17.41 0.92 -7.17
N TYR A 299 17.15 -0.12 -6.40
CA TYR A 299 17.80 -0.35 -5.12
C TYR A 299 19.29 -0.62 -5.28
N MET A 300 19.68 -1.39 -6.31
CA MET A 300 21.08 -1.65 -6.62
C MET A 300 21.84 -0.38 -7.04
N GLU A 301 21.17 0.52 -7.77
CA GLU A 301 21.73 1.84 -8.08
C GLU A 301 21.90 2.69 -6.81
N ALA A 302 20.88 2.71 -5.94
CA ALA A 302 20.91 3.45 -4.68
C ALA A 302 22.01 2.96 -3.74
N THR A 303 22.26 1.65 -3.68
CA THR A 303 23.26 1.05 -2.78
C THR A 303 24.65 0.90 -3.38
N ASN A 304 24.88 1.38 -4.61
CA ASN A 304 26.14 1.19 -5.34
C ASN A 304 26.51 -0.29 -5.54
N LYS A 305 25.50 -1.14 -5.80
CA LYS A 305 25.62 -2.59 -6.03
C LYS A 305 25.13 -3.02 -7.40
N LYS A 306 25.27 -2.15 -8.39
CA LYS A 306 24.77 -2.39 -9.74
C LYS A 306 25.38 -3.65 -10.36
N GLU A 307 26.68 -3.88 -10.19
CA GLU A 307 27.35 -5.05 -10.79
C GLU A 307 26.88 -6.36 -10.16
N GLU A 308 26.82 -6.43 -8.82
CA GLU A 308 26.31 -7.60 -8.11
C GLU A 308 24.83 -7.84 -8.42
N GLY A 309 24.05 -6.77 -8.50
CA GLY A 309 22.65 -6.79 -8.86
C GLY A 309 22.40 -7.30 -10.29
N ASP A 310 23.14 -6.79 -11.27
CA ASP A 310 23.05 -7.22 -12.67
C ASP A 310 23.42 -8.71 -12.79
N LYS A 311 24.43 -9.18 -12.04
CA LYS A 311 24.80 -10.59 -12.00
C LYS A 311 23.68 -11.46 -11.38
N ALA A 312 23.08 -11.03 -10.27
CA ALA A 312 21.98 -11.73 -9.62
C ALA A 312 20.75 -11.81 -10.53
N MET A 313 20.41 -10.73 -11.23
CA MET A 313 19.29 -10.69 -12.17
C MET A 313 19.55 -11.55 -13.40
N ALA A 314 20.77 -11.50 -13.96
CA ALA A 314 21.15 -12.37 -15.09
C ALA A 314 21.08 -13.86 -14.72
N ALA A 315 21.47 -14.23 -13.49
CA ALA A 315 21.34 -15.60 -13.01
C ALA A 315 19.87 -16.03 -12.89
N PHE A 316 19.01 -15.16 -12.37
CA PHE A 316 17.56 -15.41 -12.31
C PHE A 316 16.95 -15.57 -13.71
N ASP A 317 17.21 -14.63 -14.62
CA ASP A 317 16.68 -14.66 -15.98
C ASP A 317 17.16 -15.91 -16.75
N LYS A 318 18.41 -16.34 -16.51
CA LYS A 318 18.93 -17.61 -17.04
C LYS A 318 18.12 -18.81 -16.52
N ARG A 319 17.86 -18.90 -15.21
CA ARG A 319 17.02 -19.98 -14.64
C ARG A 319 15.63 -19.98 -15.27
N VAL A 320 15.00 -18.82 -15.40
CA VAL A 320 13.67 -18.68 -16.02
C VAL A 320 13.70 -19.17 -17.47
N ALA A 321 14.72 -18.79 -18.25
CA ALA A 321 14.88 -19.24 -19.63
C ALA A 321 15.09 -20.76 -19.74
N GLU A 322 15.91 -21.35 -18.87
CA GLU A 322 16.13 -22.80 -18.81
C GLU A 322 14.84 -23.56 -18.48
N VAL A 323 14.10 -23.12 -17.46
CA VAL A 323 12.80 -23.70 -17.09
C VAL A 323 11.80 -23.56 -18.23
N LYS A 324 11.71 -22.38 -18.85
CA LYS A 324 10.84 -22.11 -19.99
C LYS A 324 11.11 -23.06 -21.16
N ALA A 325 12.37 -23.29 -21.50
CA ALA A 325 12.76 -24.21 -22.57
C ALA A 325 12.33 -25.66 -22.28
N LYS A 326 12.22 -26.05 -21.01
CA LYS A 326 11.86 -27.39 -20.54
C LYS A 326 10.37 -27.59 -20.29
N LEU A 327 9.55 -26.54 -20.31
CA LEU A 327 8.10 -26.64 -20.05
C LEU A 327 7.37 -27.50 -21.09
N GLY A 328 7.75 -27.43 -22.36
CA GLY A 328 7.08 -28.15 -23.44
C GLY A 328 5.56 -27.89 -23.47
N SER A 329 4.77 -28.97 -23.58
CA SER A 329 3.30 -28.87 -23.56
C SER A 329 2.71 -28.39 -22.23
N LYS A 330 3.48 -28.39 -21.14
CA LYS A 330 2.99 -27.93 -19.82
C LYS A 330 2.73 -26.43 -19.79
N ALA A 331 3.37 -25.66 -20.67
CA ALA A 331 3.10 -24.23 -20.84
C ALA A 331 1.64 -23.94 -21.25
N ALA A 332 0.96 -24.89 -21.90
CA ALA A 332 -0.44 -24.74 -22.31
C ALA A 332 -1.44 -24.87 -21.13
N ASN A 333 -1.00 -25.32 -19.95
CA ASN A 333 -1.89 -25.38 -18.79
C ASN A 333 -2.32 -23.96 -18.40
N GLN A 334 -3.62 -23.72 -18.32
CA GLN A 334 -4.20 -22.47 -17.82
C GLN A 334 -4.02 -22.39 -16.30
N ILE A 335 -3.12 -21.52 -15.85
CA ILE A 335 -2.82 -21.34 -14.43
C ILE A 335 -3.71 -20.25 -13.83
N SER A 336 -4.57 -20.66 -12.91
CA SER A 336 -5.41 -19.78 -12.10
C SER A 336 -4.72 -19.49 -10.76
N VAL A 337 -4.72 -18.23 -10.33
CA VAL A 337 -4.15 -17.79 -9.05
C VAL A 337 -5.20 -17.00 -8.27
N ALA A 338 -5.51 -17.46 -7.07
CA ALA A 338 -6.50 -16.84 -6.20
C ALA A 338 -5.97 -16.59 -4.79
N ARG A 339 -6.53 -15.58 -4.14
CA ARG A 339 -6.30 -15.26 -2.74
C ARG A 339 -7.59 -15.34 -1.98
N PHE A 340 -7.58 -16.05 -0.85
CA PHE A 340 -8.66 -16.05 0.11
C PHE A 340 -8.24 -15.24 1.34
N SER A 341 -9.10 -14.33 1.79
CA SER A 341 -8.95 -13.67 3.09
C SER A 341 -10.27 -13.69 3.84
N ALA A 342 -10.25 -13.31 5.12
CA ALA A 342 -11.45 -13.17 5.93
C ALA A 342 -12.47 -12.15 5.36
N THR A 343 -12.06 -11.24 4.47
CA THR A 343 -12.92 -10.17 3.95
C THR A 343 -13.34 -10.36 2.50
N GLN A 344 -12.54 -11.02 1.67
CA GLN A 344 -12.78 -11.10 0.24
C GLN A 344 -11.98 -12.24 -0.40
N VAL A 345 -12.46 -12.70 -1.55
CA VAL A 345 -11.70 -13.57 -2.45
C VAL A 345 -11.26 -12.74 -3.65
N ARG A 346 -10.03 -12.92 -4.11
CA ARG A 346 -9.45 -12.18 -5.24
C ARG A 346 -8.81 -13.11 -6.25
N ILE A 347 -8.87 -12.76 -7.53
CA ILE A 347 -8.06 -13.37 -8.58
C ILE A 347 -6.93 -12.44 -9.00
N TYR A 348 -5.81 -13.05 -9.39
CA TYR A 348 -4.58 -12.35 -9.72
C TYR A 348 -4.35 -12.32 -11.23
N GLN A 349 -4.18 -11.13 -11.80
CA GLN A 349 -3.98 -10.89 -13.23
C GLN A 349 -2.48 -10.88 -13.59
N LYS A 350 -2.12 -10.48 -14.82
CA LYS A 350 -0.74 -10.55 -15.33
C LYS A 350 0.26 -9.61 -14.67
N GLN A 351 -0.15 -8.44 -14.17
CA GLN A 351 0.76 -7.43 -13.59
C GLN A 351 1.00 -7.62 -12.07
N THR A 352 0.65 -8.79 -11.54
CA THR A 352 0.94 -9.17 -10.15
C THR A 352 2.28 -9.89 -10.05
N PHE A 353 2.83 -10.03 -8.83
CA PHE A 353 4.11 -10.70 -8.59
C PHE A 353 4.19 -12.11 -9.20
N SER A 354 3.22 -12.99 -8.89
CA SER A 354 3.14 -14.32 -9.50
C SER A 354 2.77 -14.25 -10.99
N GLY A 355 1.88 -13.31 -11.36
CA GLY A 355 1.46 -13.09 -12.75
C GLY A 355 2.63 -12.79 -13.71
N VAL A 356 3.60 -11.96 -13.30
CA VAL A 356 4.74 -11.61 -14.14
C VAL A 356 5.68 -12.79 -14.36
N LEU A 357 5.92 -13.63 -13.34
CA LEU A 357 6.77 -14.81 -13.50
C LEU A 357 6.08 -15.90 -14.34
N LEU A 358 4.78 -16.14 -14.13
CA LEU A 358 3.99 -17.04 -14.97
C LEU A 358 4.02 -16.60 -16.45
N ASN A 359 3.89 -15.30 -16.71
CA ASN A 359 3.97 -14.73 -18.05
C ASN A 359 5.38 -14.87 -18.66
N GLN A 360 6.45 -14.65 -17.88
CA GLN A 360 7.84 -14.84 -18.33
C GLN A 360 8.08 -16.30 -18.77
N LEU A 361 7.61 -17.26 -17.97
CA LEU A 361 7.67 -18.70 -18.26
C LEU A 361 6.81 -19.10 -19.47
N GLY A 362 5.80 -18.30 -19.81
CA GLY A 362 4.91 -18.56 -20.95
C GLY A 362 3.75 -19.50 -20.62
N PHE A 363 3.37 -19.61 -19.34
CA PHE A 363 2.17 -20.33 -18.95
C PHE A 363 0.92 -19.62 -19.48
N ALA A 364 -0.04 -20.41 -19.97
CA ALA A 364 -1.37 -19.90 -20.29
C ALA A 364 -2.11 -19.45 -19.02
N ARG A 365 -3.03 -18.51 -19.18
CA ARG A 365 -3.94 -18.03 -18.12
C ARG A 365 -5.39 -18.24 -18.55
N PRO A 366 -6.32 -18.52 -17.63
CA PRO A 366 -7.75 -18.44 -17.93
C PRO A 366 -8.13 -17.04 -18.44
N ASP A 367 -9.14 -16.92 -19.31
CA ASP A 367 -9.55 -15.63 -19.89
C ASP A 367 -9.91 -14.59 -18.82
N SER A 368 -10.50 -15.04 -17.71
CA SER A 368 -10.79 -14.21 -16.53
C SER A 368 -9.55 -13.58 -15.90
N GLN A 369 -8.38 -14.20 -16.07
CA GLN A 369 -7.10 -13.84 -15.47
C GLN A 369 -6.01 -13.44 -16.49
N ASN A 370 -6.36 -13.40 -17.78
CA ASN A 370 -5.45 -13.03 -18.86
C ASN A 370 -5.54 -11.53 -19.22
N LYS A 371 -5.67 -10.67 -18.21
CA LYS A 371 -5.80 -9.22 -18.41
C LYS A 371 -4.53 -8.48 -18.01
N ASP A 372 -4.24 -7.37 -18.69
CA ASP A 372 -3.17 -6.44 -18.31
C ASP A 372 -3.67 -5.57 -17.14
N GLY A 373 -3.71 -6.18 -15.96
CA GLY A 373 -4.11 -5.54 -14.71
C GLY A 373 -3.54 -6.25 -13.49
N ASN A 374 -4.01 -5.87 -12.31
CA ASN A 374 -3.53 -6.36 -11.01
C ASN A 374 -4.44 -7.42 -10.39
N ILE A 375 -5.41 -7.01 -9.58
CA ILE A 375 -6.26 -7.92 -8.81
C ILE A 375 -7.74 -7.58 -9.03
N GLU A 376 -8.59 -8.61 -9.06
CA GLU A 376 -10.05 -8.42 -9.10
C GLU A 376 -10.70 -9.11 -7.90
N VAL A 377 -11.70 -8.45 -7.31
CA VAL A 377 -12.51 -9.01 -6.22
C VAL A 377 -13.59 -9.91 -6.81
N MET A 378 -13.74 -11.09 -6.21
CA MET A 378 -14.67 -12.13 -6.61
C MET A 378 -15.94 -12.10 -5.78
N THR A 379 -17.06 -12.41 -6.43
CA THR A 379 -18.32 -12.79 -5.77
C THR A 379 -18.57 -14.28 -6.00
N LYS A 380 -19.49 -14.90 -5.22
CA LYS A 380 -19.74 -16.34 -5.34
C LYS A 380 -20.28 -16.73 -6.72
N GLU A 381 -21.05 -15.85 -7.35
CA GLU A 381 -21.60 -16.07 -8.70
C GLU A 381 -20.49 -16.14 -9.76
N ARG A 382 -19.34 -15.51 -9.49
CA ARG A 382 -18.16 -15.50 -10.36
C ARG A 382 -17.18 -16.63 -10.04
N ILE A 383 -17.51 -17.58 -9.17
CA ILE A 383 -16.66 -18.76 -8.89
C ILE A 383 -16.17 -19.47 -10.17
N PRO A 384 -16.96 -19.63 -11.25
CA PRO A 384 -16.47 -20.23 -12.50
C PRO A 384 -15.23 -19.55 -13.08
N GLU A 385 -14.98 -18.28 -12.79
CA GLU A 385 -13.79 -17.54 -13.25
C GLU A 385 -12.50 -17.93 -12.49
N LEU A 386 -12.60 -18.71 -11.40
CA LEU A 386 -11.46 -19.34 -10.72
C LEU A 386 -10.94 -20.57 -11.48
N ASP A 387 -11.69 -21.08 -12.46
CA ASP A 387 -11.31 -22.31 -13.16
C ASP A 387 -10.02 -22.14 -13.97
N GLY A 388 -9.39 -23.28 -14.22
CA GLY A 388 -8.17 -23.43 -14.99
C GLY A 388 -7.80 -24.90 -15.09
N ASP A 389 -6.68 -25.20 -15.72
CA ASP A 389 -6.13 -26.56 -15.64
C ASP A 389 -5.51 -26.81 -14.27
N VAL A 390 -4.99 -25.74 -13.62
CA VAL A 390 -4.47 -25.76 -12.26
C VAL A 390 -4.92 -24.49 -11.54
N LEU A 391 -5.42 -24.63 -10.31
CA LEU A 391 -5.72 -23.52 -9.41
C LEU A 391 -4.74 -23.51 -8.24
N PHE A 392 -3.86 -22.52 -8.23
CA PHE A 392 -3.06 -22.19 -7.05
C PHE A 392 -3.81 -21.17 -6.21
N TYR A 393 -3.89 -21.40 -4.91
CA TYR A 393 -4.47 -20.43 -3.99
C TYR A 393 -3.63 -20.27 -2.74
N PHE A 394 -3.63 -19.06 -2.18
CA PHE A 394 -3.05 -18.79 -0.88
C PHE A 394 -4.07 -18.10 0.02
N VAL A 395 -3.84 -18.21 1.32
CA VAL A 395 -4.76 -17.73 2.36
C VAL A 395 -4.06 -16.67 3.17
N THR A 396 -4.68 -15.49 3.29
CA THR A 396 -4.21 -14.44 4.18
C THR A 396 -5.08 -14.31 5.41
N GLU A 397 -4.46 -14.54 6.55
CA GLU A 397 -5.01 -14.18 7.86
C GLU A 397 -4.41 -12.83 8.26
N ALA A 398 -5.25 -11.78 8.27
CA ALA A 398 -4.82 -10.48 8.74
C ALA A 398 -4.81 -10.47 10.27
N ALA A 399 -3.88 -9.74 10.89
CA ALA A 399 -3.84 -9.58 12.34
C ALA A 399 -5.22 -9.12 12.87
N GLY A 400 -5.81 -9.91 13.77
CA GLY A 400 -7.14 -9.66 14.35
C GLY A 400 -8.35 -10.15 13.53
N LYS A 401 -8.15 -10.79 12.37
CA LYS A 401 -9.22 -11.43 11.58
C LYS A 401 -8.82 -12.88 11.31
N THR A 402 -9.47 -13.83 11.99
CA THR A 402 -9.08 -15.25 12.02
C THR A 402 -9.98 -16.18 11.21
N ASP A 403 -10.83 -15.62 10.36
CA ASP A 403 -11.89 -16.36 9.68
C ASP A 403 -11.60 -16.65 8.20
N ALA A 404 -10.36 -16.44 7.69
CA ALA A 404 -10.09 -16.75 6.29
C ALA A 404 -10.24 -18.25 6.01
N SER A 405 -9.89 -19.11 6.98
CA SER A 405 -10.20 -20.55 6.94
C SER A 405 -11.69 -20.86 6.73
N LYS A 406 -12.61 -20.11 7.36
CA LYS A 406 -14.06 -20.26 7.14
C LYS A 406 -14.45 -19.84 5.74
N VAL A 407 -13.91 -18.72 5.24
CA VAL A 407 -14.16 -18.26 3.86
C VAL A 407 -13.69 -19.32 2.86
N VAL A 408 -12.51 -19.89 3.06
CA VAL A 408 -12.00 -21.00 2.24
C VAL A 408 -12.97 -22.17 2.26
N GLN A 409 -13.41 -22.62 3.43
CA GLN A 409 -14.38 -23.71 3.54
C GLN A 409 -15.71 -23.40 2.87
N GLU A 410 -16.25 -22.19 3.05
CA GLU A 410 -17.51 -21.77 2.43
C GLU A 410 -17.42 -21.76 0.90
N TRP A 411 -16.32 -21.27 0.35
CA TRP A 411 -16.11 -21.23 -1.10
C TRP A 411 -15.85 -22.62 -1.67
N MET A 412 -15.02 -23.44 -1.01
CA MET A 412 -14.72 -24.80 -1.47
C MET A 412 -15.92 -25.75 -1.36
N ASN A 413 -16.85 -25.48 -0.44
CA ASN A 413 -18.07 -26.27 -0.31
C ASN A 413 -19.17 -25.86 -1.29
N ASP A 414 -19.04 -24.70 -1.94
CA ASP A 414 -20.00 -24.19 -2.91
C ASP A 414 -20.13 -25.13 -4.13
N PRO A 415 -21.36 -25.43 -4.60
CA PRO A 415 -21.57 -26.26 -5.78
C PRO A 415 -20.83 -25.76 -7.04
N LEU A 416 -20.71 -24.43 -7.22
CA LEU A 416 -19.98 -23.86 -8.35
C LEU A 416 -18.49 -24.17 -8.28
N PHE A 417 -17.91 -24.18 -7.07
CA PHE A 417 -16.49 -24.48 -6.87
C PHE A 417 -16.23 -25.97 -7.10
N LYS A 418 -17.10 -26.84 -6.59
CA LYS A 418 -17.02 -28.29 -6.82
C LYS A 418 -17.12 -28.68 -8.29
N ASN A 419 -17.72 -27.82 -9.12
CA ASN A 419 -17.86 -28.04 -10.55
C ASN A 419 -16.70 -27.49 -11.40
N LEU A 420 -15.68 -26.86 -10.79
CA LEU A 420 -14.49 -26.40 -11.52
C LEU A 420 -13.70 -27.60 -12.05
N ARG A 421 -13.17 -27.50 -13.27
CA ARG A 421 -12.34 -28.55 -13.88
C ARG A 421 -11.09 -28.81 -13.05
N ALA A 422 -10.47 -27.75 -12.50
CA ALA A 422 -9.32 -27.89 -11.61
C ALA A 422 -9.66 -28.75 -10.37
N VAL A 423 -10.86 -28.60 -9.80
CA VAL A 423 -11.32 -29.36 -8.63
C VAL A 423 -11.59 -30.81 -8.99
N GLN A 424 -12.33 -31.05 -10.08
CA GLN A 424 -12.66 -32.40 -10.54
C GLN A 424 -11.41 -33.23 -10.88
N ASN A 425 -10.35 -32.57 -11.37
CA ASN A 425 -9.09 -33.21 -11.71
C ASN A 425 -8.08 -33.26 -10.54
N GLY A 426 -8.45 -32.81 -9.34
CA GLY A 426 -7.56 -32.79 -8.17
C GLY A 426 -6.36 -31.84 -8.31
N LYS A 427 -6.48 -30.80 -9.15
CA LYS A 427 -5.43 -29.81 -9.47
C LYS A 427 -5.66 -28.46 -8.78
N VAL A 428 -6.10 -28.51 -7.53
CA VAL A 428 -6.21 -27.34 -6.66
C VAL A 428 -5.16 -27.45 -5.56
N LYS A 429 -4.27 -26.45 -5.48
CA LYS A 429 -3.11 -26.49 -4.59
C LYS A 429 -3.04 -25.23 -3.76
N GLN A 430 -3.03 -25.40 -2.43
CA GLN A 430 -2.65 -24.33 -1.53
C GLN A 430 -1.15 -24.10 -1.63
N VAL A 431 -0.77 -22.83 -1.72
CA VAL A 431 0.62 -22.37 -1.79
C VAL A 431 0.91 -21.33 -0.70
N ASP A 432 2.18 -21.10 -0.42
CA ASP A 432 2.63 -20.16 0.61
C ASP A 432 2.43 -18.70 0.16
N GLU A 433 1.79 -17.88 1.00
CA GLU A 433 1.52 -16.47 0.66
C GLU A 433 2.80 -15.63 0.55
N ALA A 434 3.80 -15.88 1.40
CA ALA A 434 5.05 -15.12 1.38
C ALA A 434 5.75 -15.32 0.04
N ILE A 435 5.86 -16.57 -0.40
CA ILE A 435 6.49 -16.93 -1.69
C ILE A 435 5.65 -16.44 -2.87
N TRP A 436 4.33 -16.61 -2.85
CA TRP A 436 3.49 -16.32 -4.03
C TRP A 436 3.05 -14.88 -4.19
N ASN A 437 3.23 -14.05 -3.15
CA ASN A 437 2.74 -12.68 -3.20
C ASN A 437 3.41 -11.70 -2.22
N SER A 438 3.36 -11.96 -0.91
CA SER A 438 3.54 -10.89 0.09
C SER A 438 4.99 -10.54 0.39
N ALA A 439 5.95 -11.43 0.12
CA ALA A 439 7.36 -11.09 0.19
C ALA A 439 7.80 -10.31 -1.07
N GLY A 440 7.41 -10.82 -2.25
CA GLY A 440 7.38 -10.05 -3.50
C GLY A 440 8.74 -9.64 -4.06
N GLY A 441 9.84 -10.22 -3.57
CA GLY A 441 11.20 -9.87 -3.93
C GLY A 441 11.96 -10.98 -4.69
N TYR A 442 13.28 -10.82 -4.72
CA TYR A 442 14.20 -11.70 -5.46
C TYR A 442 14.18 -13.15 -4.97
N GLU A 443 14.22 -13.37 -3.66
CA GLU A 443 14.30 -14.72 -3.09
C GLU A 443 12.96 -15.44 -3.26
N ALA A 444 11.85 -14.75 -2.98
CA ALA A 444 10.51 -15.27 -3.22
C ALA A 444 10.29 -15.65 -4.69
N ALA A 445 10.86 -14.90 -5.64
CA ALA A 445 10.74 -15.22 -7.07
C ALA A 445 11.50 -16.50 -7.44
N ASN A 446 12.67 -16.73 -6.83
CA ASN A 446 13.42 -17.97 -7.00
C ASN A 446 12.68 -19.17 -6.39
N LEU A 447 12.14 -19.01 -5.18
CA LEU A 447 11.35 -20.04 -4.51
C LEU A 447 10.06 -20.37 -5.27
N LEU A 448 9.36 -19.36 -5.81
CA LEU A 448 8.17 -19.58 -6.64
C LEU A 448 8.51 -20.35 -7.91
N LEU A 449 9.65 -20.04 -8.54
CA LEU A 449 10.14 -20.80 -9.69
C LEU A 449 10.41 -22.27 -9.31
N ASP A 450 11.01 -22.53 -8.14
CA ASP A 450 11.30 -23.87 -7.64
C ASP A 450 10.02 -24.67 -7.31
N GLU A 451 9.01 -24.03 -6.74
CA GLU A 451 7.70 -24.65 -6.53
C GLU A 451 7.02 -25.02 -7.85
N LEU A 452 7.11 -24.16 -8.88
CA LEU A 452 6.59 -24.46 -10.22
C LEU A 452 7.35 -25.61 -10.89
N VAL A 453 8.68 -25.62 -10.80
CA VAL A 453 9.53 -26.71 -11.31
C VAL A 453 9.16 -28.03 -10.67
N THR A 454 8.97 -28.03 -9.35
CA THR A 454 8.60 -29.21 -8.57
C THR A 454 7.19 -29.68 -8.93
N TYR A 455 6.21 -28.77 -8.95
CA TYR A 455 4.81 -29.10 -9.21
C TYR A 455 4.60 -29.68 -10.61
N PHE A 456 5.30 -29.13 -11.62
CA PHE A 456 5.18 -29.55 -13.01
C PHE A 456 6.18 -30.64 -13.41
N ASP A 457 7.00 -31.16 -12.50
CA ASP A 457 8.07 -32.13 -12.78
C ASP A 457 8.91 -31.69 -14.00
N ILE A 458 9.49 -30.49 -13.92
CA ILE A 458 10.33 -29.93 -14.98
C ILE A 458 11.76 -30.41 -14.76
N LYS A 459 12.22 -31.32 -15.62
CA LYS A 459 13.53 -31.99 -15.54
C LYS A 459 14.67 -31.13 -16.06
#